data_AF-A0A5G2QIX7-F1
#
_entry.id   AF-A0A5G2QIX7-F1
#
_cell.length_a   1.000
_cell.length_b   1.000
_cell.length_c   1.000
_cell.angle_alpha   90.00
_cell.angle_beta   90.00
_cell.angle_gamma   90.00
#
_symmetry.space_group_name_H-M   'P 1'
#
loop_
_entity.id
_entity.type
_entity.pdbx_description
1 polymer ?
#
loop_
_entity_poly.entity_id
_entity_poly.type
_entity_poly.pdbx_seq_one_letter_code
_entity_poly.pdbx_strand_id
1 'polypeptide(L)'
;MKRVSENSGTMLNAPTSILQGCQKEKRERRGQKKILKEIIAENFSNMGKEPLTQIQKAQRVSYKINPRRNTPRHILIKLTKIKDKEKILKAAREKKQVTYKGTPIRLSADFSAETLQARREWHDILNVIKGKNLQPRLFYPARLSFRFEGEIKTLTDKQKLRELSNTKPALQQIPKELL
;
A
#
# COMPACT_ATOMS: atom_id res chain seq x y z
N MET A 1 -11.53 -34.90 -17.94
CA MET A 1 -10.14 -34.46 -18.15
C MET A 1 -10.11 -32.96 -18.44
N LYS A 2 -9.08 -32.26 -17.92
CA LYS A 2 -8.72 -30.81 -17.99
C LYS A 2 -9.10 -30.10 -19.31
N ARG A 3 -9.31 -28.77 -19.39
CA ARG A 3 -8.47 -27.61 -18.94
C ARG A 3 -9.38 -26.37 -18.86
N VAL A 4 -9.35 -25.54 -17.80
CA VAL A 4 -8.49 -24.35 -17.60
C VAL A 4 -8.26 -23.50 -18.85
N SER A 5 -8.95 -22.36 -18.91
CA SER A 5 -8.47 -21.08 -19.47
C SER A 5 -9.10 -19.98 -18.60
N GLU A 6 -8.32 -19.39 -17.69
CA GLU A 6 -7.75 -18.04 -17.89
C GLU A 6 -8.80 -16.98 -18.23
N ASN A 7 -9.62 -16.60 -17.24
CA ASN A 7 -10.33 -15.32 -17.27
C ASN A 7 -9.36 -14.19 -16.91
N SER A 8 -8.61 -13.76 -17.91
CA SER A 8 -8.08 -12.40 -18.02
C SER A 8 -9.25 -11.42 -18.08
N GLY A 9 -9.60 -10.77 -16.97
CA GLY A 9 -10.81 -9.94 -16.97
C GLY A 9 -11.06 -9.08 -15.75
N THR A 10 -10.08 -8.30 -15.27
CA THR A 10 -10.28 -6.92 -14.74
C THR A 10 -8.95 -6.31 -14.31
N MET A 11 -8.23 -5.78 -15.29
CA MET A 11 -7.07 -4.90 -15.09
C MET A 11 -7.53 -3.53 -14.58
N LEU A 12 -7.82 -3.39 -13.28
CA LEU A 12 -7.92 -2.08 -12.63
C LEU A 12 -6.52 -1.55 -12.32
N ASN A 13 -5.86 -1.13 -13.39
CA ASN A 13 -4.74 -0.21 -13.40
C ASN A 13 -5.16 1.14 -12.78
N ALA A 14 -5.05 1.25 -11.46
CA ALA A 14 -5.07 2.54 -10.79
C ALA A 14 -3.73 2.74 -10.06
N PRO A 15 -2.73 3.36 -10.72
CA PRO A 15 -1.48 3.79 -10.10
C PRO A 15 -1.70 4.98 -9.16
N THR A 16 -2.63 4.81 -8.23
CA THR A 16 -3.17 5.85 -7.39
C THR A 16 -2.56 5.76 -5.99
N SER A 17 -1.94 6.85 -5.54
CA SER A 17 -1.43 7.03 -4.19
C SER A 17 -2.26 8.09 -3.46
N ILE A 18 -2.60 7.81 -2.21
CA ILE A 18 -3.29 8.72 -1.32
C ILE A 18 -2.24 9.43 -0.46
N LEU A 19 -2.29 10.75 -0.50
CA LEU A 19 -1.59 11.61 0.44
C LEU A 19 -2.61 12.14 1.45
N GLN A 20 -2.43 11.75 2.71
CA GLN A 20 -3.25 12.16 3.85
C GLN A 20 -2.46 13.15 4.73
N GLY A 21 -3.06 14.29 5.07
CA GLY A 21 -2.47 15.30 5.96
C GLY A 21 -2.04 16.63 5.31
N CYS A 22 -1.95 16.74 3.99
CA CYS A 22 -1.60 18.03 3.36
C CYS A 22 -2.67 19.10 3.60
N GLN A 23 -2.29 20.24 4.18
CA GLN A 23 -3.16 21.38 4.49
C GLN A 23 -3.87 21.97 3.24
N LYS A 24 -4.85 22.85 3.47
CA LYS A 24 -5.55 23.57 2.39
C LYS A 24 -4.67 24.72 1.87
N GLU A 25 -3.88 24.48 0.83
CA GLU A 25 -3.42 25.60 -0.02
C GLU A 25 -4.57 26.13 -0.87
N LYS A 26 -4.61 27.47 -1.02
CA LYS A 26 -5.62 28.17 -1.83
C LYS A 26 -5.52 27.71 -3.29
N ARG A 27 -6.66 27.25 -3.80
CA ARG A 27 -7.11 27.18 -5.20
C ARG A 27 -5.99 27.07 -6.27
N GLU A 28 -5.58 25.85 -6.62
CA GLU A 28 -5.30 25.54 -8.04
C GLU A 28 -5.22 24.03 -8.30
N ARG A 29 -5.78 23.57 -9.44
CA ARG A 29 -5.65 22.19 -9.93
C ARG A 29 -4.24 21.88 -10.48
N ARG A 30 -3.39 22.90 -10.63
CA ARG A 30 -1.99 22.77 -11.07
C ARG A 30 -1.03 22.56 -9.90
N GLY A 31 -1.41 22.98 -8.69
CA GLY A 31 -0.59 22.87 -7.48
C GLY A 31 -0.39 21.44 -6.96
N GLN A 32 -1.31 20.49 -7.20
CA GLN A 32 -1.18 19.14 -6.61
C GLN A 32 0.01 18.35 -7.16
N LYS A 33 0.37 18.56 -8.43
CA LYS A 33 1.58 17.95 -9.00
C LYS A 33 2.85 18.55 -8.37
N LYS A 34 2.83 19.85 -8.06
CA LYS A 34 3.92 20.55 -7.39
C LYS A 34 4.11 20.05 -5.95
N ILE A 35 3.03 19.85 -5.21
CA ILE A 35 3.05 19.29 -3.85
C ILE A 35 3.81 17.95 -3.81
N LEU A 36 3.54 17.01 -4.72
CA LEU A 36 4.25 15.73 -4.72
C LEU A 36 5.74 15.92 -4.99
N LYS A 37 6.11 16.79 -5.96
CA LYS A 37 7.52 17.09 -6.25
C LYS A 37 8.24 17.67 -5.04
N GLU A 38 7.61 18.60 -4.33
CA GLU A 38 8.15 19.19 -3.10
C GLU A 38 8.34 18.13 -2.01
N ILE A 39 7.35 17.25 -1.80
CA ILE A 39 7.46 16.15 -0.82
C ILE A 39 8.64 15.23 -1.15
N ILE A 40 8.82 14.88 -2.43
CA ILE A 40 9.92 14.01 -2.84
C ILE A 40 11.26 14.70 -2.62
N ALA A 41 11.39 15.97 -3.00
CA ALA A 41 12.62 16.74 -2.80
C ALA A 41 12.96 16.90 -1.31
N GLU A 42 11.94 17.15 -0.47
CA GLU A 42 12.09 17.29 0.99
C GLU A 42 12.45 15.96 1.65
N ASN A 43 11.93 14.82 1.16
CA ASN A 43 12.02 13.56 1.89
C ASN A 43 12.94 12.48 1.31
N PHE A 44 13.15 12.46 0.00
CA PHE A 44 13.72 11.33 -0.71
C PHE A 44 14.85 11.77 -1.65
N SER A 45 15.93 12.33 -1.09
CA SER A 45 17.17 12.69 -1.81
C SER A 45 17.76 11.56 -2.65
N ASN A 46 17.53 10.32 -2.22
CA ASN A 46 18.12 9.10 -2.77
C ASN A 46 17.38 8.62 -4.04
N MET A 47 16.26 9.24 -4.42
CA MET A 47 15.47 8.79 -5.57
C MET A 47 16.04 9.19 -6.93
N GLY A 48 17.17 9.89 -6.95
CA GLY A 48 17.84 10.37 -8.16
C GLY A 48 17.19 11.65 -8.69
N LYS A 49 17.95 12.44 -9.46
CA LYS A 49 17.45 13.60 -10.21
C LYS A 49 16.56 13.21 -11.40
N GLU A 50 16.36 11.90 -11.62
CA GLU A 50 15.41 11.45 -12.62
C GLU A 50 14.03 12.02 -12.27
N PRO A 51 13.46 12.83 -13.16
CA PRO A 51 12.22 13.47 -12.85
C PRO A 51 11.17 12.36 -12.71
N LEU A 52 10.46 12.34 -11.59
CA LEU A 52 9.20 11.61 -11.42
C LEU A 52 8.11 12.27 -12.29
N THR A 53 8.45 12.58 -13.55
CA THR A 53 7.76 13.48 -14.48
C THR A 53 6.41 12.94 -14.92
N GLN A 54 6.14 11.67 -14.71
CA GLN A 54 4.94 11.04 -15.24
C GLN A 54 3.81 11.00 -14.20
N ILE A 55 3.49 12.14 -13.59
CA ILE A 55 2.23 12.28 -12.85
C ILE A 55 1.12 12.47 -13.88
N GLN A 56 0.34 11.42 -14.12
CA GLN A 56 -0.80 11.44 -15.04
C GLN A 56 -1.89 12.38 -14.50
N LYS A 57 -2.27 12.22 -13.23
CA LYS A 57 -3.35 13.01 -12.61
C LYS A 57 -3.04 13.28 -11.15
N ALA A 58 -3.37 14.46 -10.66
CA ALA A 58 -3.38 14.74 -9.23
C ALA A 58 -4.67 15.52 -8.93
N GLN A 59 -5.50 14.98 -8.04
CA GLN A 59 -6.80 15.53 -7.74
C GLN A 59 -7.10 15.44 -6.25
N ARG A 60 -7.66 16.49 -5.69
CA ARG A 60 -8.16 16.47 -4.32
C ARG A 60 -9.54 15.82 -4.26
N VAL A 61 -9.76 14.90 -3.33
CA VAL A 61 -11.05 14.18 -3.19
C VAL A 61 -12.18 15.20 -2.96
N SER A 62 -13.32 15.06 -3.65
CA SER A 62 -14.43 16.02 -3.51
C SER A 62 -15.16 15.87 -2.17
N TYR A 63 -15.72 16.96 -1.64
CA TYR A 63 -16.68 16.91 -0.52
C TYR A 63 -18.06 16.52 -1.10
N LYS A 64 -18.31 15.23 -1.29
CA LYS A 64 -19.69 14.77 -1.61
C LYS A 64 -20.51 14.43 -0.37
N ILE A 65 -19.87 14.22 0.79
CA ILE A 65 -20.51 13.53 1.92
C ILE A 65 -20.68 14.40 3.17
N ASN A 66 -19.77 15.36 3.45
CA ASN A 66 -19.93 16.23 4.63
C ASN A 66 -19.17 17.57 4.49
N PRO A 67 -19.85 18.70 4.27
CA PRO A 67 -19.21 20.02 4.14
C PRO A 67 -18.62 20.54 5.46
N ARG A 68 -18.99 20.00 6.63
CA ARG A 68 -18.52 20.42 7.96
C ARG A 68 -17.20 19.77 8.39
N ARG A 69 -16.63 18.88 7.56
CA ARG A 69 -15.38 18.19 7.90
C ARG A 69 -14.16 19.12 7.74
N ASN A 70 -13.62 19.57 8.87
CA ASN A 70 -12.48 20.49 8.96
C ASN A 70 -11.11 19.83 8.68
N THR A 71 -11.03 18.48 8.64
CA THR A 71 -9.77 17.79 8.33
C THR A 71 -9.35 18.04 6.87
N PRO A 72 -8.05 18.25 6.58
CA PRO A 72 -7.58 18.43 5.21
C PRO A 72 -7.95 17.23 4.33
N ARG A 73 -8.47 17.51 3.13
CA ARG A 73 -8.86 16.47 2.17
C ARG A 73 -7.65 15.70 1.65
N HIS A 74 -7.83 14.40 1.44
CA HIS A 74 -6.85 13.55 0.78
C HIS A 74 -6.58 14.02 -0.66
N ILE A 75 -5.33 13.89 -1.08
CA ILE A 75 -4.91 14.13 -2.47
C ILE A 75 -4.66 12.77 -3.12
N LEU A 76 -5.34 12.55 -4.24
CA LEU A 76 -5.27 11.36 -5.05
C LEU A 76 -4.29 11.61 -6.20
N ILE A 77 -3.22 10.83 -6.28
CA ILE A 77 -2.18 11.01 -7.28
C ILE A 77 -2.04 9.76 -8.11
N LYS A 78 -2.31 9.88 -9.41
CA LYS A 78 -2.13 8.85 -10.42
C LYS A 78 -0.77 9.02 -11.09
N LEU A 79 0.15 8.08 -10.87
CA LEU A 79 1.45 7.99 -11.53
C LEU A 79 1.34 7.18 -12.82
N THR A 80 2.18 7.40 -13.82
CA THR A 80 2.12 6.61 -15.05
C THR A 80 2.78 5.24 -14.87
N LYS A 81 3.87 5.18 -14.11
CA LYS A 81 4.61 3.93 -13.84
C LYS A 81 4.28 3.38 -12.46
N ILE A 82 3.97 2.09 -12.40
CA ILE A 82 3.71 1.38 -11.14
C ILE A 82 5.01 1.23 -10.32
N LYS A 83 6.15 1.02 -10.98
CA LYS A 83 7.46 0.91 -10.32
C LYS A 83 7.79 2.16 -9.47
N ASP A 84 7.47 3.34 -9.99
CA ASP A 84 7.69 4.61 -9.27
C ASP A 84 6.80 4.72 -8.03
N LYS A 85 5.54 4.31 -8.14
CA LYS A 85 4.60 4.22 -6.99
C LYS A 85 5.17 3.32 -5.89
N GLU A 86 5.65 2.13 -6.25
CA GLU A 86 6.20 1.17 -5.29
C GLU A 86 7.48 1.69 -4.65
N LYS A 87 8.37 2.33 -5.41
CA LYS A 87 9.60 2.95 -4.91
C LYS A 87 9.28 4.07 -3.90
N ILE A 88 8.34 4.96 -4.21
CA ILE A 88 7.92 6.04 -3.30
C ILE A 88 7.31 5.48 -2.02
N LEU A 89 6.40 4.51 -2.12
CA LEU A 89 5.77 3.92 -0.94
C LEU A 89 6.76 3.12 -0.09
N LYS A 90 7.75 2.46 -0.70
CA LYS A 90 8.82 1.77 0.01
C LYS A 90 9.68 2.76 0.81
N ALA A 91 10.16 3.81 0.16
CA ALA A 91 10.96 4.84 0.82
C ALA A 91 10.19 5.56 1.94
N ALA A 92 8.90 5.84 1.73
CA ALA A 92 8.04 6.42 2.74
C ALA A 92 7.93 5.54 4.00
N ARG A 93 7.86 4.21 3.83
CA ARG A 93 7.83 3.24 4.95
C ARG A 93 9.17 3.17 5.67
N GLU A 94 10.28 3.15 4.93
CA GLU A 94 11.64 3.10 5.48
C GLU A 94 11.95 4.35 6.31
N LYS A 95 11.54 5.54 5.82
CA LYS A 95 11.74 6.80 6.53
C LYS A 95 10.88 6.94 7.80
N LYS A 96 9.79 6.18 7.91
CA LYS A 96 8.76 6.22 8.99
C LYS A 96 7.97 7.54 9.10
N GLN A 97 8.62 8.69 8.93
CA GLN A 97 8.02 10.01 8.96
C GLN A 97 8.30 10.75 7.64
N VAL A 98 7.23 11.16 6.97
CA VAL A 98 7.29 12.00 5.77
C VAL A 98 6.70 13.35 6.13
N THR A 99 7.36 14.43 5.77
CA THR A 99 6.91 15.80 6.05
C THR A 99 6.60 16.56 4.77
N TYR A 100 5.74 17.56 4.87
CA TYR A 100 5.52 18.54 3.84
C TYR A 100 5.48 19.91 4.48
N LYS A 101 6.45 20.78 4.18
CA LYS A 101 6.55 22.12 4.80
C LYS A 101 6.52 22.03 6.34
N GLY A 102 7.26 21.07 6.90
CA GLY A 102 7.30 20.82 8.35
C GLY A 102 6.06 20.13 8.94
N THR A 103 4.98 19.91 8.17
CA THR A 103 3.80 19.18 8.65
C THR A 103 3.96 17.68 8.36
N PRO A 104 3.75 16.78 9.34
CA PRO A 104 3.78 15.35 9.09
C PRO A 104 2.63 14.93 8.18
N ILE A 105 2.94 14.10 7.19
CA ILE A 105 2.01 13.56 6.20
C ILE A 105 2.15 12.05 6.09
N ARG A 106 1.07 11.41 5.62
CA ARG A 106 1.04 9.97 5.38
C ARG A 106 0.84 9.69 3.90
N LEU A 107 1.76 8.91 3.34
CA LEU A 107 1.66 8.36 1.99
C LEU A 107 1.18 6.91 2.07
N SER A 108 0.08 6.60 1.39
CA SER A 108 -0.48 5.25 1.32
C SER A 108 -0.94 4.89 -0.09
N ALA A 109 -0.98 3.60 -0.42
CA ALA A 109 -1.62 3.15 -1.65
C ALA A 109 -3.14 3.30 -1.56
N ASP A 110 -3.78 3.60 -2.68
CA ASP A 110 -5.22 3.46 -2.84
C ASP A 110 -5.56 2.01 -3.16
N PHE A 111 -6.51 1.42 -2.43
CA PHE A 111 -6.96 0.03 -2.56
C PHE A 111 -8.49 0.00 -2.57
N SER A 112 -9.08 -0.98 -3.26
CA SER A 112 -10.52 -1.22 -3.19
C SER A 112 -10.94 -1.63 -1.77
N ALA A 113 -12.22 -1.48 -1.43
CA ALA A 113 -12.75 -1.88 -0.13
C ALA A 113 -12.48 -3.37 0.16
N GLU A 114 -12.67 -4.23 -0.84
CA GLU A 114 -12.38 -5.67 -0.77
C GLU A 114 -10.89 -5.93 -0.49
N THR A 115 -9.98 -5.26 -1.21
CA THR A 115 -8.54 -5.42 -0.99
C THR A 115 -8.12 -4.89 0.38
N LEU A 116 -8.73 -3.79 0.84
CA LEU A 116 -8.49 -3.26 2.19
C LEU A 116 -8.93 -4.26 3.26
N GLN A 117 -10.08 -4.90 3.08
CA GLN A 117 -10.61 -5.89 4.01
C GLN A 117 -9.68 -7.11 4.08
N ALA A 118 -9.33 -7.70 2.93
CA ALA A 118 -8.40 -8.82 2.88
C ALA A 118 -7.02 -8.49 3.50
N ARG A 119 -6.54 -7.24 3.35
CA ARG A 119 -5.30 -6.79 4.00
C ARG A 119 -5.41 -6.61 5.51
N ARG A 120 -6.59 -6.23 6.03
CA ARG A 120 -6.84 -6.15 7.48
C ARG A 120 -6.81 -7.54 8.10
N GLU A 121 -7.39 -8.51 7.42
CA GLU A 121 -7.38 -9.90 7.85
C GLU A 121 -5.96 -10.47 8.00
N TRP A 122 -5.02 -10.04 7.16
CA TRP A 122 -3.61 -10.40 7.29
C TRP A 122 -2.86 -9.64 8.41
N HIS A 123 -3.41 -8.55 8.96
CA HIS A 123 -2.67 -7.66 9.84
C HIS A 123 -2.24 -8.33 11.15
N ASP A 124 -3.16 -9.06 11.79
CA ASP A 124 -2.86 -9.75 13.05
C ASP A 124 -1.88 -10.91 12.83
N ILE A 125 -2.08 -11.66 11.74
CA ILE A 125 -1.16 -12.72 11.31
C ILE A 125 0.24 -12.18 11.04
N LEU A 126 0.36 -11.00 10.41
CA LEU A 126 1.65 -10.37 10.14
C LEU A 126 2.41 -10.07 11.43
N ASN A 127 1.73 -9.63 12.49
CA ASN A 127 2.36 -9.34 13.78
C ASN A 127 2.90 -10.61 14.43
N VAL A 128 2.14 -11.71 14.39
CA VAL A 128 2.58 -13.02 14.90
C VAL A 128 3.77 -13.55 14.10
N ILE A 129 3.72 -13.51 12.76
CA ILE A 129 4.78 -14.01 11.88
C ILE A 129 6.05 -13.15 11.99
N LYS A 130 5.92 -11.84 12.22
CA LYS A 130 7.05 -10.95 12.52
C LYS A 130 7.73 -11.33 13.83
N GLY A 131 6.97 -11.61 14.88
CA GLY A 131 7.51 -12.06 16.17
C GLY A 131 8.33 -13.35 16.08
N LYS A 132 8.08 -14.17 15.06
CA LYS A 132 8.79 -15.44 14.79
C LYS A 132 9.95 -15.31 13.81
N ASN A 133 10.37 -14.09 13.44
CA ASN A 133 11.48 -13.83 12.51
C ASN A 133 11.32 -14.45 11.10
N LEU A 134 10.09 -14.76 10.67
CA LEU A 134 9.80 -15.36 9.35
C LEU A 134 9.77 -14.35 8.19
N GLN A 135 10.25 -13.11 8.44
CA GLN A 135 10.41 -12.04 7.45
C GLN A 135 9.19 -11.85 6.51
N PRO A 136 7.99 -11.60 7.05
CA PRO A 136 6.80 -11.55 6.21
C PRO A 136 6.81 -10.33 5.29
N ARG A 137 6.31 -10.52 4.07
CA ARG A 137 6.05 -9.49 3.06
C ARG A 137 4.62 -9.63 2.55
N LEU A 138 3.92 -8.51 2.42
CA LEU A 138 2.55 -8.47 1.90
C LEU A 138 2.53 -7.84 0.51
N PHE A 139 2.29 -8.67 -0.50
CA PHE A 139 2.21 -8.28 -1.90
C PHE A 139 0.80 -7.85 -2.30
N TYR A 140 0.70 -7.13 -3.41
CA TYR A 140 -0.57 -6.79 -4.05
C TYR A 140 -1.23 -8.04 -4.67
N PRO A 141 -2.58 -8.15 -4.65
CA PRO A 141 -3.53 -7.31 -3.94
C PRO A 141 -3.55 -7.56 -2.43
N ALA A 142 -3.53 -8.81 -1.97
CA ALA A 142 -3.46 -9.19 -0.56
C ALA A 142 -2.78 -10.58 -0.40
N ARG A 143 -1.56 -10.73 -0.92
CA ARG A 143 -0.82 -11.99 -0.88
C ARG A 143 0.25 -11.95 0.21
N LEU A 144 0.15 -12.82 1.21
CA LEU A 144 1.14 -12.93 2.26
C LEU A 144 2.26 -13.87 1.83
N SER A 145 3.50 -13.41 1.86
CA SER A 145 4.68 -14.26 1.72
C SER A 145 5.54 -14.22 2.97
N PHE A 146 6.16 -15.34 3.33
CA PHE A 146 7.10 -15.40 4.44
C PHE A 146 8.14 -16.48 4.18
N ARG A 147 9.32 -16.33 4.79
CA ARG A 147 10.40 -17.31 4.71
C ARG A 147 10.18 -18.36 5.80
N PHE A 148 10.10 -19.62 5.41
CA PHE A 148 9.85 -20.73 6.31
C PHE A 148 10.63 -21.96 5.84
N GLU A 149 11.43 -22.57 6.72
CA GLU A 149 12.30 -23.72 6.41
C GLU A 149 13.22 -23.47 5.18
N GLY A 150 13.71 -22.24 5.01
CA GLY A 150 14.57 -21.88 3.88
C GLY A 150 13.82 -21.53 2.59
N GLU A 151 12.53 -21.87 2.46
CA GLU A 151 11.70 -21.57 1.31
C GLU A 151 10.84 -20.32 1.50
N ILE A 152 10.50 -19.64 0.41
CA ILE A 152 9.54 -18.52 0.41
C ILE A 152 8.16 -19.09 0.09
N LYS A 153 7.28 -19.13 1.09
CA LYS A 153 5.87 -19.52 0.88
C LYS A 153 5.04 -18.29 0.58
N THR A 154 4.13 -18.39 -0.38
CA THR A 154 3.19 -17.31 -0.72
C THR A 154 1.76 -17.82 -0.66
N LEU A 155 0.92 -17.13 0.13
CA LEU A 155 -0.46 -17.46 0.40
C LEU A 155 -1.38 -16.35 -0.10
N THR A 156 -2.51 -16.76 -0.66
CA THR A 156 -3.55 -15.88 -1.19
C THR A 156 -4.65 -15.61 -0.17
N ASP A 157 -4.86 -16.55 0.74
CA ASP A 157 -6.04 -16.67 1.59
C ASP A 157 -5.67 -17.35 2.92
N LYS A 158 -6.49 -17.09 3.94
CA LYS A 158 -6.31 -17.65 5.28
C LYS A 158 -6.51 -19.17 5.33
N GLN A 159 -7.37 -19.73 4.48
CA GLN A 159 -7.63 -21.18 4.45
C GLN A 159 -6.35 -21.96 4.12
N LYS A 160 -5.57 -21.53 3.12
CA LYS A 160 -4.25 -22.13 2.85
C LYS A 160 -3.27 -21.99 4.01
N LEU A 161 -3.34 -20.90 4.78
CA LEU A 161 -2.52 -20.77 6.00
C LEU A 161 -2.98 -21.77 7.07
N ARG A 162 -4.28 -21.97 7.22
CA ARG A 162 -4.87 -22.96 8.13
C ARG A 162 -4.45 -24.38 7.76
N GLU A 163 -4.54 -24.75 6.49
CA GLU A 163 -4.06 -26.04 5.98
C GLU A 163 -2.58 -26.25 6.27
N LEU A 164 -1.74 -25.25 5.97
CA LEU A 164 -0.30 -25.30 6.27
C LEU A 164 -0.01 -25.39 7.76
N SER A 165 -0.80 -24.71 8.59
CA SER A 165 -0.67 -24.78 10.05
C SER A 165 -1.01 -26.17 10.58
N ASN A 166 -1.97 -26.86 9.98
CA ASN A 166 -2.36 -28.21 10.39
C ASN A 166 -1.26 -29.23 10.03
N THR A 167 -0.66 -29.10 8.83
CA THR A 167 0.38 -30.03 8.37
C THR A 167 1.74 -29.78 9.02
N LYS A 168 2.07 -28.54 9.40
CA LYS A 168 3.42 -28.19 9.89
C LYS A 168 3.40 -27.73 11.35
N PRO A 169 4.00 -28.48 12.29
CA PRO A 169 3.94 -28.18 13.73
C PRO A 169 4.56 -26.83 14.10
N ALA A 170 5.59 -26.37 13.39
CA ALA A 170 6.18 -25.04 13.62
C ALA A 170 5.22 -23.86 13.32
N LEU A 171 4.18 -24.09 12.52
CA LEU A 171 3.13 -23.10 12.23
C LEU A 171 1.89 -23.26 13.12
N GLN A 172 1.74 -24.36 13.86
CA GLN A 172 0.63 -24.59 14.80
C GLN A 172 0.61 -23.60 15.97
N GLN A 173 1.76 -23.01 16.29
CA GLN A 173 1.86 -21.95 17.29
C GLN A 173 1.25 -20.61 16.82
N ILE A 174 0.69 -20.51 15.61
CA ILE A 174 -0.12 -19.36 15.22
C ILE A 174 -1.52 -19.58 15.83
N PRO A 175 -2.07 -18.61 16.59
CA PRO A 175 -3.37 -18.77 17.22
C PRO A 175 -4.44 -19.18 16.21
N LYS A 176 -5.16 -20.27 16.49
CA LYS A 176 -6.25 -20.77 15.62
C LYS A 176 -7.38 -19.76 15.44
N GLU A 177 -7.54 -18.84 16.40
CA GLU A 177 -8.48 -17.72 16.35
C GLU A 177 -8.18 -16.72 15.21
N LEU A 178 -6.93 -16.69 14.72
CA LEU A 178 -6.50 -15.81 13.63
C LEU A 178 -6.60 -16.48 12.24
N LEU A 179 -6.87 -17.79 12.19
CA LEU A 179 -6.79 -18.67 11.01
C LEU A 179 -8.15 -19.05 10.43
#